data_AF-A0A1G2FB01-F1
#
_entry.id   AF-A0A1G2FB01-F1
#
_cell.length_a   1.000
_cell.length_b   1.000
_cell.length_c   1.000
_cell.angle_alpha   90.00
_cell.angle_beta   90.00
_cell.angle_gamma   90.00
#
_symmetry.space_group_name_H-M   'P 1'
#
loop_
_entity.id
_entity.type
_entity.pdbx_description
1 polymer ?
#
loop_
_entity_poly.entity_id
_entity_poly.type
_entity_poly.pdbx_seq_one_letter_code
_entity_poly.pdbx_strand_id
1 'polypeptide(L)'
;MDLKIPTPPNQTNEPEKKPIQPVIRTMQKDIKRLSGYAPPPTNLPLPPLPKSLEGIQKKFVVNKNDEQKQSWIQKEQEERKKQEEGARKEAEKRKEREEKIRRKAEKLARKAEEARKEAEEEARKAEEARKEAEEEARKTEEAIKEEKIKKETEEKRKEELEEKRRKEEGARKEAEKRIKEEKLRKKIEEKEKKKAEKQARKDEKKRLKVLKKQTRGNRSKFTFIILVIILGSAGFFYWWNYIHSPELIEPASLIPIDETKIIEIQAGEESLVLEKIKTAANQTQTIGARKRILIKLTDGEKRYASLTELVLALNINIPEDILSSLENYSLFLYSQEQGQRLGLVVKTSKDIKENLTAWENTMTENIKPLLLGIETGAPATQEFQDNIYQNTAIRYLNFADSSLAIDYALVSDKLIITFSKESVYAAVDALLTVK
;
A
#
# COMPACT_ATOMS: atom_id res chain seq x y z
N MET A 1 54.66 18.87 20.49
CA MET A 1 54.66 18.28 19.13
C MET A 1 53.40 18.79 18.46
N ASP A 2 53.54 19.93 17.77
CA ASP A 2 52.43 20.65 17.15
C ASP A 2 52.08 20.03 15.80
N LEU A 3 50.92 19.37 15.72
CA LEU A 3 50.38 18.85 14.48
C LEU A 3 49.44 19.88 13.85
N LYS A 4 49.98 20.59 12.86
CA LYS A 4 49.26 21.45 11.91
C LYS A 4 48.22 20.63 11.14
N ILE A 5 46.97 21.07 11.20
CA ILE A 5 45.88 20.61 10.34
C ILE A 5 45.91 21.44 9.04
N PRO A 6 45.89 20.84 7.84
CA PRO A 6 45.76 21.58 6.60
C PRO A 6 44.29 21.88 6.28
N THR A 7 44.02 23.13 5.92
CA THR A 7 42.75 23.62 5.36
C THR A 7 42.52 23.07 3.94
N PRO A 8 41.28 22.69 3.57
CA PRO A 8 40.96 22.34 2.19
C PRO A 8 40.66 23.61 1.34
N PRO A 9 40.90 23.54 0.02
CA PRO A 9 40.75 24.69 -0.87
C PRO A 9 39.29 24.95 -1.24
N ASN A 10 38.99 26.25 -1.26
CA ASN A 10 37.79 26.89 -1.77
C ASN A 10 37.71 26.72 -3.30
N GLN A 11 36.66 26.09 -3.82
CA GLN A 11 36.28 26.18 -5.23
C GLN A 11 34.76 26.33 -5.37
N THR A 12 34.34 27.58 -5.39
CA THR A 12 33.21 28.09 -6.16
C THR A 12 33.38 27.73 -7.63
N ASN A 13 32.42 27.01 -8.21
CA ASN A 13 32.03 27.13 -9.63
C ASN A 13 30.61 26.58 -9.79
N GLU A 14 29.69 27.51 -9.86
CA GLU A 14 28.28 27.37 -10.21
C GLU A 14 28.15 27.26 -11.74
N PRO A 15 27.43 26.28 -12.31
CA PRO A 15 26.94 26.40 -13.67
C PRO A 15 25.43 26.69 -13.70
N GLU A 16 25.12 27.75 -14.44
CA GLU A 16 23.80 28.26 -14.82
C GLU A 16 22.76 27.16 -15.10
N LYS A 17 21.61 27.29 -14.43
CA LYS A 17 20.36 26.58 -14.78
C LYS A 17 19.80 27.14 -16.08
N LYS A 18 19.82 26.33 -17.15
CA LYS A 18 18.94 26.52 -18.32
C LYS A 18 17.56 25.91 -18.06
N PRO A 19 16.45 26.57 -18.45
CA PRO A 19 15.11 26.05 -18.25
C PRO A 19 14.81 24.91 -19.24
N ILE A 20 14.44 23.74 -18.73
CA ILE A 20 13.97 22.60 -19.51
C ILE A 20 12.47 22.80 -19.76
N GLN A 21 12.10 23.09 -21.01
CA GLN A 21 10.73 23.00 -21.50
C GLN A 21 10.35 21.54 -21.80
N PRO A 22 9.06 21.17 -21.75
CA PRO A 22 8.62 19.78 -21.82
C PRO A 22 8.70 19.22 -23.25
N VAL A 23 9.55 18.21 -23.44
CA VAL A 23 9.62 17.41 -24.66
C VAL A 23 8.49 16.37 -24.64
N ILE A 24 7.29 16.78 -25.03
CA ILE A 24 6.21 15.88 -25.44
C ILE A 24 5.94 16.13 -26.93
N ARG A 25 6.71 15.44 -27.78
CA ARG A 25 6.38 15.12 -29.19
C ARG A 25 7.59 14.50 -29.88
N THR A 26 7.77 13.19 -29.79
CA THR A 26 8.47 12.39 -30.82
C THR A 26 8.36 10.88 -30.52
N MET A 27 7.15 10.32 -30.59
CA MET A 27 6.96 8.85 -30.69
C MET A 27 5.91 8.45 -31.74
N GLN A 28 5.73 9.29 -32.77
CA GLN A 28 4.94 8.94 -33.96
C GLN A 28 5.76 8.99 -35.27
N LYS A 29 7.08 9.22 -35.19
CA LYS A 29 7.97 9.21 -36.37
C LYS A 29 8.68 7.88 -36.63
N ASP A 30 8.72 6.96 -35.67
CA ASP A 30 9.52 5.73 -35.81
C ASP A 30 8.71 4.48 -36.20
N ILE A 31 7.37 4.51 -36.15
CA ILE A 31 6.54 3.40 -36.66
C ILE A 31 6.36 3.48 -38.19
N LYS A 32 6.68 4.61 -38.83
CA LYS A 32 6.77 4.71 -40.30
C LYS A 32 8.10 4.23 -40.90
N ARG A 33 9.05 3.76 -40.07
CA ARG A 33 10.37 3.27 -40.53
C ARG A 33 10.49 1.74 -40.64
N LEU A 34 9.46 0.97 -40.30
CA LEU A 34 9.51 -0.51 -40.38
C LEU A 34 8.62 -1.15 -41.46
N SER A 35 7.89 -0.36 -42.28
CA SER A 35 7.13 -0.88 -43.43
C SER A 35 7.86 -0.70 -44.77
N GLY A 36 9.18 -0.52 -44.74
CA GLY A 36 10.02 -0.24 -45.92
C GLY A 36 11.00 -1.36 -46.26
N TYR A 37 10.63 -2.63 -46.13
CA TYR A 37 11.37 -3.71 -46.78
C TYR A 37 11.04 -3.70 -48.27
N ALA A 38 11.72 -2.82 -49.01
CA ALA A 38 11.84 -2.96 -50.46
C ALA A 38 12.63 -4.25 -50.75
N PRO A 39 12.21 -5.08 -51.72
CA PRO A 39 13.02 -6.19 -52.17
C PRO A 39 14.40 -5.68 -52.63
N PRO A 40 15.48 -6.45 -52.42
CA PRO A 40 16.82 -6.01 -52.80
C PRO A 40 16.85 -5.68 -54.31
N PRO A 41 17.51 -4.57 -54.71
CA PRO A 41 17.61 -4.22 -56.12
C PRO A 41 18.41 -5.30 -56.86
N THR A 42 17.73 -6.04 -57.73
CA THR A 42 18.29 -7.05 -58.64
C THR A 42 19.07 -6.40 -59.79
N ASN A 43 20.00 -5.49 -59.51
CA ASN A 43 20.91 -4.90 -60.49
C ASN A 43 22.17 -4.36 -59.78
N LEU A 44 23.01 -5.26 -59.29
CA LEU A 44 24.42 -4.94 -59.06
C LEU A 44 25.15 -5.08 -60.41
N PRO A 45 25.83 -4.04 -60.92
CA PRO A 45 26.68 -4.17 -62.08
C PRO A 45 27.84 -5.11 -61.73
N LEU A 46 28.01 -6.16 -62.54
CA LEU A 46 29.16 -7.06 -62.48
C LEU A 46 30.46 -6.24 -62.52
N PRO A 47 31.48 -6.60 -61.71
CA PRO A 47 32.78 -5.93 -61.76
C PRO A 47 33.39 -6.06 -63.17
N PRO A 48 34.08 -5.03 -63.67
CA PRO A 48 34.75 -5.10 -64.97
C PRO A 48 35.82 -6.20 -64.93
N LEU A 49 35.75 -7.11 -65.91
CA LEU A 49 36.79 -8.10 -66.16
C LEU A 49 38.17 -7.42 -66.28
N PRO A 50 39.22 -8.00 -65.68
CA PRO A 50 40.57 -7.45 -65.78
C PRO A 50 41.05 -7.41 -67.23
N LYS A 51 41.35 -6.20 -67.71
CA LYS A 51 42.05 -5.93 -68.97
C LYS A 51 43.52 -6.33 -68.83
N SER A 52 43.85 -7.60 -69.07
CA SER A 52 45.20 -7.98 -69.46
C SER A 52 45.15 -9.38 -70.07
N LEU A 53 45.01 -9.44 -71.40
CA LEU A 53 45.44 -10.56 -72.25
C LEU A 53 45.31 -10.16 -73.73
N GLU A 54 45.81 -8.97 -74.07
CA GLU A 54 46.28 -8.70 -75.43
C GLU A 54 47.75 -9.05 -75.46
N GLY A 55 48.10 -10.16 -76.13
CA GLY A 55 49.51 -10.47 -76.30
C GLY A 55 49.89 -11.89 -76.69
N ILE A 56 49.01 -12.76 -77.18
CA ILE A 56 49.45 -14.00 -77.86
C ILE A 56 48.54 -14.30 -79.05
N GLN A 57 48.79 -13.62 -80.17
CA GLN A 57 48.55 -14.20 -81.50
C GLN A 57 49.85 -14.84 -81.95
N LYS A 58 49.88 -16.17 -82.09
CA LYS A 58 50.29 -16.81 -83.34
C LYS A 58 50.16 -18.33 -83.29
N LYS A 59 49.53 -18.82 -84.37
CA LYS A 59 49.68 -20.13 -85.01
C LYS A 59 49.19 -21.33 -84.19
N PHE A 60 48.05 -21.90 -84.57
CA PHE A 60 47.95 -23.35 -84.85
C PHE A 60 46.71 -23.55 -85.75
N VAL A 61 46.94 -23.80 -87.04
CA VAL A 61 46.63 -25.08 -87.71
C VAL A 61 45.13 -25.35 -87.79
N VAL A 62 44.58 -25.14 -88.99
CA VAL A 62 43.33 -25.77 -89.45
C VAL A 62 43.55 -27.27 -89.36
N ASN A 63 42.93 -27.93 -88.37
CA ASN A 63 42.91 -29.38 -88.24
C ASN A 63 41.50 -29.84 -87.88
N LYS A 64 41.12 -30.99 -88.43
CA LYS A 64 39.83 -31.68 -88.36
C LYS A 64 39.22 -31.79 -86.95
N ASN A 65 38.67 -30.70 -86.40
CA ASN A 65 38.17 -30.65 -85.01
C ASN A 65 36.80 -29.98 -84.81
N ASP A 66 36.14 -29.54 -85.88
CA ASP A 66 34.81 -28.92 -85.79
C ASP A 66 33.72 -29.92 -85.39
N GLU A 67 33.85 -31.20 -85.74
CA GLU A 67 32.93 -32.26 -85.32
C GLU A 67 33.01 -32.54 -83.81
N GLN A 68 34.21 -32.52 -83.21
CA GLN A 68 34.38 -32.66 -81.77
C GLN A 68 33.79 -31.46 -81.02
N LYS A 69 33.91 -30.26 -81.58
CA LYS A 69 33.30 -29.04 -81.02
C LYS A 69 31.77 -29.09 -81.07
N GLN A 70 31.19 -29.56 -82.18
CA GLN A 70 29.73 -29.75 -82.31
C GLN A 70 29.22 -30.83 -81.35
N SER A 71 29.96 -31.94 -81.19
CA SER A 71 29.64 -32.99 -80.21
C SER A 71 29.65 -32.47 -78.77
N TRP A 72 30.64 -31.64 -78.41
CA TRP A 72 30.72 -31.02 -77.09
C TRP A 72 29.55 -30.06 -76.82
N ILE A 73 29.19 -29.23 -77.82
CA ILE A 73 28.03 -28.32 -77.74
C ILE A 73 26.72 -29.10 -77.56
N GLN A 74 26.53 -30.21 -78.30
CA GLN A 74 25.34 -31.05 -78.15
C GLN A 74 25.26 -31.69 -76.76
N LYS A 75 26.39 -32.18 -76.23
CA LYS A 75 26.46 -32.74 -74.88
C LYS A 75 26.15 -31.69 -73.81
N GLU A 76 26.68 -30.48 -73.94
CA GLU A 76 26.39 -29.37 -73.01
C GLU A 76 24.91 -28.96 -73.06
N GLN A 77 24.31 -28.91 -74.26
CA GLN A 77 22.88 -28.64 -74.41
C GLN A 77 22.01 -29.73 -73.78
N GLU A 78 22.39 -31.00 -73.90
CA GLU A 78 21.68 -32.11 -73.27
C GLU A 78 21.79 -32.07 -71.74
N GLU A 79 22.98 -31.77 -71.21
CA GLU A 79 23.20 -31.60 -69.76
C GLU A 79 22.39 -30.41 -69.21
N ARG A 80 22.34 -29.28 -69.92
CA ARG A 80 21.48 -28.14 -69.56
C ARG A 80 20.00 -28.52 -69.55
N LYS A 81 19.51 -29.24 -70.57
CA LYS A 81 18.12 -29.72 -70.58
C LYS A 81 17.81 -30.62 -69.40
N LYS A 82 18.72 -31.53 -69.02
CA LYS A 82 18.57 -32.38 -67.82
C LYS A 82 18.56 -31.57 -66.53
N GLN A 83 19.41 -30.55 -66.42
CA GLN A 83 19.43 -29.64 -65.26
C GLN A 83 18.14 -28.80 -65.17
N GLU A 84 17.66 -28.25 -66.28
CA GLU A 84 16.42 -27.49 -66.34
C GLU A 84 15.20 -28.36 -66.00
N GLU A 85 15.14 -29.60 -66.50
CA GLU A 85 14.08 -30.54 -66.16
C GLU A 85 14.11 -30.92 -64.68
N GLY A 86 15.30 -31.14 -64.11
CA GLY A 86 15.50 -31.36 -62.67
C GLY A 86 15.02 -30.17 -61.83
N ALA A 87 15.42 -28.96 -62.19
CA ALA A 87 15.00 -27.72 -61.53
C ALA A 87 13.49 -27.51 -61.63
N ARG A 88 12.86 -27.84 -62.77
CA ARG A 88 11.41 -27.77 -62.96
C ARG A 88 10.67 -28.74 -62.03
N LYS A 89 11.14 -30.00 -61.94
CA LYS A 89 10.57 -31.02 -61.04
C LYS A 89 10.73 -30.64 -59.57
N GLU A 90 11.85 -30.04 -59.18
CA GLU A 90 12.08 -29.56 -57.81
C GLU A 90 11.18 -28.36 -57.47
N ALA A 91 11.05 -27.39 -58.39
CA ALA A 91 10.17 -26.25 -58.23
C ALA A 91 8.69 -26.66 -58.08
N GLU A 92 8.26 -27.69 -58.82
CA GLU A 92 6.91 -28.26 -58.69
C GLU A 92 6.68 -28.92 -57.32
N LYS A 93 7.61 -29.76 -56.86
CA LYS A 93 7.57 -30.35 -55.51
C LYS A 93 7.56 -29.28 -54.41
N ARG A 94 8.29 -28.18 -54.59
CA ARG A 94 8.29 -27.06 -53.65
C ARG A 94 6.92 -26.38 -53.58
N LYS A 95 6.29 -26.11 -54.73
CA LYS A 95 4.94 -25.53 -54.80
C LYS A 95 3.92 -26.43 -54.08
N GLU A 96 4.00 -27.75 -54.27
CA GLU A 96 3.12 -28.70 -53.59
C GLU A 96 3.31 -28.69 -52.06
N ARG A 97 4.56 -28.63 -51.57
CA ARG A 97 4.87 -28.50 -50.15
C ARG A 97 4.36 -27.19 -49.56
N GLU A 98 4.57 -26.07 -50.24
CA GLU A 98 4.08 -24.75 -49.84
C GLU A 98 2.55 -24.71 -49.78
N GLU A 99 1.86 -25.31 -50.75
CA GLU A 99 0.40 -25.42 -50.72
C GLU A 99 -0.09 -26.29 -49.55
N LYS A 100 0.58 -27.41 -49.27
CA LYS A 100 0.25 -28.27 -48.11
C LYS A 100 0.44 -27.54 -46.78
N ILE A 101 1.49 -26.73 -46.66
CA ILE A 101 1.72 -25.88 -45.48
C ILE A 101 0.62 -24.82 -45.37
N ARG A 102 0.26 -24.15 -46.48
CA ARG A 102 -0.84 -23.16 -46.51
C ARG A 102 -2.17 -23.75 -46.06
N ARG A 103 -2.55 -24.93 -46.58
CA ARG A 103 -3.79 -25.64 -46.19
C ARG A 103 -3.77 -26.05 -44.71
N LYS A 104 -2.61 -26.44 -44.16
CA LYS A 104 -2.48 -26.74 -42.72
C LYS A 104 -2.61 -25.48 -41.86
N ALA A 105 -1.96 -24.38 -42.27
CA ALA A 105 -2.04 -23.10 -41.57
C ALA A 105 -3.49 -22.55 -41.55
N GLU A 106 -4.21 -22.64 -42.67
CA GLU A 106 -5.62 -22.23 -42.73
C GLU A 106 -6.51 -23.06 -41.82
N LYS A 107 -6.30 -24.39 -41.76
CA LYS A 107 -7.03 -25.27 -40.83
C LYS A 107 -6.75 -24.94 -39.37
N LEU A 108 -5.50 -24.63 -39.03
CA LEU A 108 -5.12 -24.21 -37.66
C LEU A 108 -5.73 -22.84 -37.31
N ALA A 109 -5.74 -21.90 -38.25
CA ALA A 109 -6.35 -20.59 -38.06
C ALA A 109 -7.86 -20.70 -37.80
N ARG A 110 -8.60 -21.54 -38.56
CA ARG A 110 -10.03 -21.79 -38.32
C ARG A 110 -10.28 -22.40 -36.94
N LYS A 111 -9.48 -23.38 -36.52
CA LYS A 111 -9.59 -23.98 -35.18
C LYS A 111 -9.30 -22.97 -34.07
N ALA A 112 -8.32 -22.10 -34.26
CA ALA A 112 -8.01 -21.04 -33.30
C ALA A 112 -9.12 -19.99 -33.21
N GLU A 113 -9.76 -19.65 -34.33
CA GLU A 113 -10.91 -18.73 -34.34
C GLU A 113 -12.13 -19.35 -33.64
N GLU A 114 -12.40 -20.63 -33.86
CA GLU A 114 -13.48 -21.37 -33.20
C GLU A 114 -13.26 -21.44 -31.68
N ALA A 115 -12.05 -21.80 -31.24
CA ALA A 115 -11.68 -21.80 -29.83
C ALA A 115 -11.80 -20.40 -29.18
N ARG A 116 -11.48 -19.34 -29.93
CA ARG A 116 -11.65 -17.96 -29.44
C ARG A 116 -13.13 -17.61 -29.23
N LYS A 117 -14.01 -18.04 -30.15
CA LYS A 117 -15.46 -17.82 -30.02
C LYS A 117 -16.06 -18.59 -28.85
N GLU A 118 -15.62 -19.83 -28.65
CA GLU A 118 -16.04 -20.66 -27.50
C GLU A 118 -15.60 -20.02 -26.18
N ALA A 119 -14.34 -19.60 -26.07
CA ALA A 119 -13.83 -18.92 -24.88
C ALA A 119 -14.53 -17.57 -24.61
N GLU A 120 -14.89 -16.82 -25.66
CA GLU A 120 -15.65 -15.57 -25.54
C GLU A 120 -17.08 -15.82 -25.04
N GLU A 121 -17.74 -16.88 -25.53
CA GLU A 121 -19.06 -17.27 -25.05
C GLU A 121 -19.03 -17.76 -23.59
N GLU A 122 -18.03 -18.54 -23.21
CA GLU A 122 -17.82 -18.99 -21.83
C GLU A 122 -17.56 -17.82 -20.89
N ALA A 123 -16.71 -16.86 -21.30
CA ALA A 123 -16.45 -15.64 -20.53
C ALA A 123 -17.74 -14.80 -20.33
N ARG A 124 -18.59 -14.69 -21.36
CA ARG A 124 -19.88 -13.99 -21.26
C ARG A 124 -20.83 -14.69 -20.26
N LYS A 125 -20.89 -16.02 -20.28
CA LYS A 125 -21.70 -16.81 -19.31
C LYS A 125 -21.17 -16.65 -17.89
N ALA A 126 -19.85 -16.66 -17.71
CA ALA A 126 -19.23 -16.45 -16.41
C ALA A 126 -19.48 -15.03 -15.86
N GLU A 127 -19.45 -14.01 -16.74
CA GLU A 127 -19.77 -12.64 -16.34
C GLU A 127 -21.24 -12.47 -15.94
N GLU A 128 -22.16 -13.10 -16.66
CA GLU A 128 -23.60 -13.11 -16.32
C GLU A 128 -23.85 -13.79 -14.97
N ALA A 129 -23.25 -14.98 -14.74
CA ALA A 129 -23.32 -15.67 -13.45
C ALA A 129 -22.74 -14.84 -12.30
N ARG A 130 -21.66 -14.09 -12.54
CA ARG A 130 -21.08 -13.18 -11.54
C ARG A 130 -22.04 -12.04 -11.19
N LYS A 131 -22.72 -11.45 -12.18
CA LYS A 131 -23.71 -10.39 -11.96
C LYS A 131 -24.92 -10.90 -11.17
N GLU A 132 -25.41 -12.11 -11.46
CA GLU A 132 -26.49 -12.73 -10.70
C GLU A 132 -26.08 -12.99 -9.23
N ALA A 133 -24.88 -13.53 -9.01
CA ALA A 133 -24.35 -13.77 -7.67
C ALA A 133 -24.14 -12.47 -6.88
N GLU A 134 -23.69 -11.39 -7.52
CA GLU A 134 -23.54 -10.07 -6.91
C GLU A 134 -24.90 -9.46 -6.52
N GLU A 135 -25.93 -9.61 -7.37
CA GLU A 135 -27.28 -9.15 -7.05
C GLU A 135 -27.91 -9.94 -5.89
N GLU A 136 -27.70 -11.25 -5.83
CA GLU A 136 -28.12 -12.09 -4.72
C GLU A 136 -27.41 -11.69 -3.41
N ALA A 137 -26.10 -11.49 -3.47
CA ALA A 137 -25.32 -11.01 -2.32
C ALA A 137 -25.84 -9.67 -1.80
N ARG A 138 -26.15 -8.71 -2.69
CA ARG A 138 -26.73 -7.41 -2.28
C ARG A 138 -28.08 -7.57 -1.58
N LYS A 139 -28.96 -8.46 -2.08
CA LYS A 139 -30.26 -8.75 -1.44
C LYS A 139 -30.08 -9.37 -0.05
N THR A 140 -29.11 -10.26 0.13
CA THR A 140 -28.82 -10.85 1.45
C THR A 140 -28.26 -9.81 2.43
N GLU A 141 -27.40 -8.90 1.96
CA GLU A 141 -26.84 -7.83 2.78
C GLU A 141 -27.93 -6.84 3.24
N GLU A 142 -28.84 -6.47 2.35
CA GLU A 142 -30.01 -5.64 2.67
C GLU A 142 -30.90 -6.31 3.72
N ALA A 143 -31.20 -7.61 3.58
CA ALA A 143 -31.97 -8.36 4.56
C ALA A 143 -31.29 -8.41 5.95
N ILE A 144 -29.97 -8.60 6.00
CA ILE A 144 -29.20 -8.57 7.26
C ILE A 144 -29.24 -7.17 7.89
N LYS A 145 -29.14 -6.09 7.09
CA LYS A 145 -29.24 -4.72 7.58
C LYS A 145 -30.63 -4.44 8.17
N GLU A 146 -31.70 -4.86 7.50
CA GLU A 146 -33.06 -4.73 8.02
C GLU A 146 -33.29 -5.51 9.32
N GLU A 147 -32.73 -6.72 9.44
CA GLU A 147 -32.81 -7.51 10.67
C GLU A 147 -32.07 -6.83 11.83
N LYS A 148 -30.88 -6.26 11.59
CA LYS A 148 -30.14 -5.49 12.60
C LYS A 148 -30.93 -4.28 13.08
N ILE A 149 -31.53 -3.51 12.16
CA ILE A 149 -32.37 -2.36 12.51
C ILE A 149 -33.59 -2.80 13.35
N LYS A 150 -34.23 -3.93 13.02
CA LYS A 150 -35.33 -4.49 13.82
C LYS A 150 -34.88 -4.90 15.23
N LYS A 151 -33.70 -5.51 15.38
CA LYS A 151 -33.17 -5.88 16.70
C LYS A 151 -32.81 -4.65 17.54
N GLU A 152 -32.15 -3.65 16.96
CA GLU A 152 -31.81 -2.41 17.66
C GLU A 152 -33.05 -1.61 18.09
N THR A 153 -34.08 -1.57 17.25
CA THR A 153 -35.36 -0.90 17.59
C THR A 153 -36.13 -1.63 18.68
N GLU A 154 -36.10 -2.97 18.69
CA GLU A 154 -36.70 -3.76 19.78
C GLU A 154 -35.95 -3.57 21.10
N GLU A 155 -34.61 -3.52 21.06
CA GLU A 155 -33.76 -3.31 22.23
C GLU A 155 -34.01 -1.92 22.86
N LYS A 156 -34.01 -0.85 22.04
CA LYS A 156 -34.37 0.50 22.51
C LYS A 156 -35.75 0.55 23.16
N ARG A 157 -36.73 -0.20 22.62
CA ARG A 157 -38.07 -0.27 23.20
C ARG A 157 -38.08 -1.00 24.55
N LYS A 158 -37.22 -2.01 24.74
CA LYS A 158 -37.05 -2.71 26.03
C LYS A 158 -36.38 -1.79 27.06
N GLU A 159 -35.34 -1.06 26.67
CA GLU A 159 -34.66 -0.09 27.53
C GLU A 159 -35.61 1.03 27.99
N GLU A 160 -36.39 1.62 27.08
CA GLU A 160 -37.37 2.66 27.42
C GLU A 160 -38.44 2.15 28.40
N LEU A 161 -38.89 0.90 28.22
CA LEU A 161 -39.85 0.27 29.12
C LEU A 161 -39.24 0.00 30.51
N GLU A 162 -37.98 -0.44 30.56
CA GLU A 162 -37.28 -0.65 31.82
C GLU A 162 -37.04 0.67 32.56
N GLU A 163 -36.68 1.74 31.84
CA GLU A 163 -36.52 3.08 32.43
C GLU A 163 -37.84 3.59 33.01
N LYS A 164 -38.96 3.40 32.31
CA LYS A 164 -40.31 3.73 32.83
C LYS A 164 -40.62 2.96 34.11
N ARG A 165 -40.33 1.67 34.17
CA ARG A 165 -40.52 0.84 35.38
C ARG A 165 -39.65 1.32 36.55
N ARG A 166 -38.39 1.69 36.30
CA ARG A 166 -37.49 2.23 37.33
C ARG A 166 -37.99 3.56 37.90
N LYS A 167 -38.50 4.46 37.03
CA LYS A 167 -39.10 5.74 37.45
C LYS A 167 -40.36 5.54 38.27
N GLU A 168 -41.25 4.63 37.86
CA GLU A 168 -42.48 4.30 38.59
C GLU A 168 -42.19 3.67 39.95
N GLU A 169 -41.22 2.76 40.03
CA GLU A 169 -40.78 2.15 41.28
C GLU A 169 -40.14 3.19 42.23
N GLY A 170 -39.34 4.10 41.68
CA GLY A 170 -38.76 5.23 42.42
C GLY A 170 -39.85 6.12 43.03
N ALA A 171 -40.85 6.50 42.24
CA ALA A 171 -41.99 7.30 42.70
C ALA A 171 -42.80 6.57 43.79
N ARG A 172 -43.01 5.25 43.65
CA ARG A 172 -43.69 4.42 44.66
C ARG A 172 -42.93 4.38 45.98
N LYS A 173 -41.60 4.19 45.94
CA LYS A 173 -40.72 4.20 47.12
C LYS A 173 -40.71 5.57 47.81
N GLU A 174 -40.71 6.65 47.03
CA GLU A 174 -40.77 8.02 47.59
C GLU A 174 -42.13 8.29 48.26
N ALA A 175 -43.23 7.91 47.62
CA ALA A 175 -44.57 8.03 48.21
C ALA A 175 -44.67 7.24 49.53
N GLU A 176 -44.11 6.03 49.59
CA GLU A 176 -44.08 5.23 50.81
C GLU A 176 -43.26 5.90 51.93
N LYS A 177 -42.10 6.51 51.59
CA LYS A 177 -41.31 7.30 52.56
C LYS A 177 -42.10 8.49 53.09
N ARG A 178 -42.79 9.25 52.23
CA ARG A 178 -43.62 10.39 52.65
C ARG A 178 -44.73 9.96 53.61
N ILE A 179 -45.40 8.83 53.34
CA ILE A 179 -46.42 8.27 54.24
C ILE A 179 -45.81 7.87 55.60
N LYS A 180 -44.62 7.24 55.60
CA LYS A 180 -43.93 6.86 56.85
C LYS A 180 -43.48 8.09 57.65
N GLU A 181 -42.93 9.11 56.99
CA GLU A 181 -42.54 10.37 57.62
C GLU A 181 -43.74 11.12 58.18
N GLU A 182 -44.86 11.17 57.47
CA GLU A 182 -46.09 11.80 57.96
C GLU A 182 -46.63 11.08 59.22
N LYS A 183 -46.64 9.73 59.21
CA LYS A 183 -46.99 8.93 60.39
C LYS A 183 -46.05 9.19 61.57
N LEU A 184 -44.75 9.37 61.30
CA LEU A 184 -43.77 9.69 62.33
C LEU A 184 -43.98 11.11 62.89
N ARG A 185 -44.25 12.10 62.02
CA ARG A 185 -44.58 13.47 62.41
C ARG A 185 -45.81 13.51 63.31
N LYS A 186 -46.89 12.80 62.96
CA LYS A 186 -48.09 12.69 63.80
C LYS A 186 -47.77 12.07 65.18
N LYS A 187 -46.92 11.04 65.24
CA LYS A 187 -46.46 10.46 66.52
C LYS A 187 -45.60 11.41 67.34
N ILE A 188 -44.75 12.22 66.70
CA ILE A 188 -43.92 13.23 67.37
C ILE A 188 -44.81 14.33 67.92
N GLU A 189 -45.74 14.88 67.12
CA GLU A 189 -46.67 15.92 67.54
C GLU A 189 -47.55 15.46 68.71
N GLU A 190 -48.02 14.22 68.70
CA GLU A 190 -48.76 13.62 69.81
C GLU A 190 -47.89 13.49 71.08
N LYS A 191 -46.63 13.07 70.93
CA LYS A 191 -45.66 13.03 72.04
C LYS A 191 -45.31 14.43 72.54
N GLU A 192 -45.22 15.41 71.66
CA GLU A 192 -44.96 16.81 72.02
C GLU A 192 -46.16 17.45 72.69
N LYS A 193 -47.40 17.18 72.27
CA LYS A 193 -48.60 17.60 73.01
C LYS A 193 -48.62 16.99 74.42
N LYS A 194 -48.35 15.68 74.53
CA LYS A 194 -48.25 14.99 75.84
C LYS A 194 -47.08 15.52 76.70
N LYS A 195 -45.96 15.93 76.08
CA LYS A 195 -44.82 16.54 76.78
C LYS A 195 -45.12 17.99 77.16
N ALA A 196 -45.73 18.79 76.30
CA ALA A 196 -46.11 20.18 76.54
C ALA A 196 -47.17 20.27 77.64
N GLU A 197 -48.10 19.31 77.72
CA GLU A 197 -49.05 19.21 78.83
C GLU A 197 -48.35 18.85 80.15
N LYS A 198 -47.39 17.91 80.12
CA LYS A 198 -46.54 17.59 81.28
C LYS A 198 -45.57 18.73 81.65
N GLN A 199 -45.13 19.50 80.65
CA GLN A 199 -44.20 20.61 80.77
C GLN A 199 -44.93 21.85 81.26
N ALA A 200 -46.17 22.13 80.85
CA ALA A 200 -47.03 23.15 81.45
C ALA A 200 -47.28 22.89 82.94
N ARG A 201 -47.53 21.62 83.33
CA ARG A 201 -47.57 21.19 84.74
C ARG A 201 -46.23 21.31 85.49
N LYS A 202 -45.10 21.43 84.78
CA LYS A 202 -43.75 21.60 85.35
C LYS A 202 -43.25 23.05 85.29
N ASP A 203 -43.68 23.84 84.33
CA ASP A 203 -43.32 25.25 84.12
C ASP A 203 -44.10 26.16 85.07
N GLU A 204 -45.29 25.74 85.51
CA GLU A 204 -45.95 26.27 86.71
C GLU A 204 -45.07 26.07 87.96
N LYS A 205 -44.29 24.97 88.04
CA LYS A 205 -43.35 24.71 89.14
C LYS A 205 -41.95 25.31 88.93
N LYS A 206 -41.60 25.77 87.73
CA LYS A 206 -40.23 26.22 87.37
C LYS A 206 -40.10 27.71 87.07
N ARG A 207 -41.19 28.49 87.12
CA ARG A 207 -41.13 29.97 87.18
C ARG A 207 -40.37 30.55 88.39
N LEU A 208 -39.86 29.71 89.30
CA LEU A 208 -39.07 30.10 90.47
C LEU A 208 -37.53 29.97 90.34
N LYS A 209 -36.93 29.54 89.22
CA LYS A 209 -35.45 29.47 89.13
C LYS A 209 -34.87 29.83 87.75
N VAL A 210 -34.64 31.14 87.57
CA VAL A 210 -33.36 31.78 87.16
C VAL A 210 -32.46 31.04 86.14
N LEU A 211 -32.37 31.62 84.92
CA LEU A 211 -31.17 32.19 84.25
C LEU A 211 -29.84 31.41 84.10
N LYS A 212 -29.23 31.59 82.90
CA LYS A 212 -27.79 31.43 82.47
C LYS A 212 -27.34 30.03 81.98
N LYS A 213 -26.45 29.80 80.99
CA LYS A 213 -25.71 30.59 79.96
C LYS A 213 -24.76 29.60 79.19
N GLN A 214 -24.29 29.97 77.97
CA GLN A 214 -22.97 29.62 77.34
C GLN A 214 -22.77 28.20 76.73
N THR A 215 -22.06 27.93 75.60
CA THR A 215 -20.97 28.59 74.82
C THR A 215 -21.00 28.22 73.32
N ARG A 216 -20.65 29.17 72.43
CA ARG A 216 -20.40 29.01 70.98
C ARG A 216 -19.11 29.79 70.66
N GLY A 217 -18.10 29.19 70.02
CA GLY A 217 -16.86 29.91 69.65
C GLY A 217 -15.82 29.09 68.87
N ASN A 218 -15.34 29.66 67.75
CA ASN A 218 -14.11 29.37 66.99
C ASN A 218 -13.99 28.20 65.98
N ARG A 219 -15.06 27.75 65.30
CA ARG A 219 -14.93 26.81 64.16
C ARG A 219 -14.72 27.44 62.77
N SER A 220 -14.93 28.75 62.56
CA SER A 220 -14.94 29.32 61.19
C SER A 220 -13.57 29.62 60.58
N LYS A 221 -12.49 29.70 61.37
CA LYS A 221 -11.14 29.99 60.84
C LYS A 221 -10.46 28.76 60.24
N PHE A 222 -10.71 27.57 60.80
CA PHE A 222 -10.16 26.31 60.27
C PHE A 222 -10.82 25.88 58.96
N THR A 223 -12.12 26.14 58.79
CA THR A 223 -12.83 25.81 57.55
C THR A 223 -12.31 26.59 56.35
N PHE A 224 -11.83 27.83 56.54
CA PHE A 224 -11.32 28.65 55.45
C PHE A 224 -9.96 28.16 54.94
N ILE A 225 -9.04 27.76 55.84
CA ILE A 225 -7.71 27.27 55.48
C ILE A 225 -7.81 25.96 54.67
N ILE A 226 -8.69 25.04 55.07
CA ILE A 226 -8.92 23.78 54.36
C ILE A 226 -9.44 24.04 52.93
N LEU A 227 -10.30 25.05 52.76
CA LEU A 227 -10.88 25.38 51.46
C LEU A 227 -9.84 25.96 50.49
N VAL A 228 -8.90 26.77 50.99
CA VAL A 228 -7.78 27.29 50.18
C VAL A 228 -6.82 26.17 49.76
N ILE A 229 -6.53 25.21 50.65
CA ILE A 229 -5.69 24.05 50.30
C ILE A 229 -6.37 23.21 49.22
N ILE A 230 -7.67 22.90 49.36
CA ILE A 230 -8.40 22.11 48.35
C ILE A 230 -8.40 22.82 46.99
N LEU A 231 -8.65 24.13 46.95
CA LEU A 231 -8.59 24.91 45.71
C LEU A 231 -7.17 24.95 45.11
N GLY A 232 -6.14 25.09 45.94
CA GLY A 232 -4.74 25.06 45.52
C GLY A 232 -4.34 23.69 44.95
N SER A 233 -4.72 22.60 45.62
CA SER A 233 -4.45 21.22 45.17
C SER A 233 -5.17 20.90 43.87
N ALA A 234 -6.44 21.30 43.74
CA ALA A 234 -7.22 21.09 42.52
C ALA A 234 -6.64 21.90 41.35
N GLY A 235 -6.25 23.16 41.60
CA GLY A 235 -5.57 24.00 40.62
C GLY A 235 -4.22 23.45 40.19
N PHE A 236 -3.40 22.96 41.13
CA PHE A 236 -2.12 22.33 40.83
C PHE A 236 -2.30 21.03 40.04
N PHE A 237 -3.27 20.19 40.42
CA PHE A 237 -3.55 18.94 39.69
C PHE A 237 -4.05 19.21 38.28
N TYR A 238 -4.90 20.23 38.10
CA TYR A 238 -5.35 20.68 36.78
C TYR A 238 -4.20 21.23 35.94
N TRP A 239 -3.37 22.11 36.52
CA TRP A 239 -2.18 22.67 35.84
C TRP A 239 -1.16 21.59 35.47
N TRP A 240 -0.86 20.67 36.38
CA TRP A 240 0.06 19.57 36.14
C TRP A 240 -0.44 18.64 35.03
N ASN A 241 -1.70 18.22 35.09
CA ASN A 241 -2.24 17.28 34.11
C ASN A 241 -2.50 17.93 32.73
N TYR A 242 -2.87 19.21 32.70
CA TYR A 242 -3.26 19.88 31.45
C TYR A 242 -2.13 20.63 30.75
N ILE A 243 -1.16 21.20 31.48
CA ILE A 243 -0.08 22.01 30.90
C ILE A 243 1.21 21.19 30.70
N HIS A 244 1.43 20.09 31.43
CA HIS A 244 2.63 19.24 31.28
C HIS A 244 2.39 18.00 30.40
N SER A 245 1.41 17.99 29.50
CA SER A 245 1.40 16.95 28.47
C SER A 245 2.68 17.11 27.62
N PRO A 246 3.66 16.19 27.70
CA PRO A 246 4.90 16.34 26.96
C PRO A 246 4.56 16.48 25.47
N GLU A 247 5.17 17.47 24.82
CA GLU A 247 4.99 17.65 23.39
C GLU A 247 5.49 16.38 22.69
N LEU A 248 4.60 15.76 21.94
CA LEU A 248 4.90 14.51 21.25
C LEU A 248 5.87 14.82 20.10
N ILE A 249 7.13 14.41 20.24
CA ILE A 249 8.16 14.63 19.23
C ILE A 249 7.90 13.70 18.04
N GLU A 250 7.67 14.28 16.86
CA GLU A 250 7.51 13.50 15.64
C GLU A 250 8.84 12.83 15.25
N PRO A 251 8.84 11.51 14.94
CA PRO A 251 10.06 10.85 14.51
C PRO A 251 10.54 11.46 13.19
N ALA A 252 11.85 11.66 13.03
CA ALA A 252 12.40 12.15 11.78
C ALA A 252 12.06 11.20 10.60
N SER A 253 11.73 11.76 9.44
CA SER A 253 11.49 10.97 8.23
C SER A 253 12.81 10.49 7.64
N LEU A 254 12.87 9.23 7.19
CA LEU A 254 14.05 8.65 6.54
C LEU A 254 14.15 9.01 5.07
N ILE A 255 13.07 9.52 4.48
CA ILE A 255 12.99 10.01 3.10
C ILE A 255 12.29 11.37 3.06
N PRO A 256 12.56 12.22 2.05
CA PRO A 256 11.74 13.39 1.74
C PRO A 256 10.27 13.03 1.50
N ILE A 257 9.35 13.77 2.13
CA ILE A 257 7.91 13.53 2.13
C ILE A 257 7.17 14.83 1.79
N ASP A 258 6.07 14.71 1.05
CA ASP A 258 5.25 15.84 0.64
C ASP A 258 4.14 16.16 1.66
N GLU A 259 3.53 15.12 2.25
CA GLU A 259 2.45 15.25 3.23
C GLU A 259 2.60 14.20 4.34
N THR A 260 2.25 14.54 5.59
CA THR A 260 2.19 13.56 6.68
C THR A 260 0.75 13.35 7.15
N LYS A 261 0.32 12.10 7.22
CA LYS A 261 -0.97 11.68 7.76
C LYS A 261 -0.78 10.91 9.05
N ILE A 262 -1.42 11.38 10.12
CA ILE A 262 -1.43 10.72 11.42
C ILE A 262 -2.70 9.86 11.52
N ILE A 263 -2.51 8.59 11.90
CA ILE A 263 -3.56 7.63 12.22
C ILE A 263 -3.53 7.41 13.74
N GLU A 264 -4.62 7.73 14.42
CA GLU A 264 -4.74 7.51 15.87
C GLU A 264 -5.35 6.14 16.16
N ILE A 265 -4.72 5.39 17.08
CA ILE A 265 -5.10 4.04 17.49
C ILE A 265 -5.22 4.01 19.01
N GLN A 266 -6.38 3.55 19.50
CA GLN A 266 -6.61 3.32 20.92
C GLN A 266 -6.17 1.91 21.32
N ALA A 267 -5.97 1.70 22.62
CA ALA A 267 -5.67 0.38 23.18
C ALA A 267 -6.70 -0.66 22.73
N GLY A 268 -6.26 -1.81 22.22
CA GLY A 268 -7.16 -2.88 21.76
C GLY A 268 -7.74 -2.67 20.35
N GLU A 269 -7.41 -1.56 19.68
CA GLU A 269 -7.78 -1.28 18.28
C GLU A 269 -6.63 -1.59 17.30
N GLU A 270 -5.61 -2.36 17.69
CA GLU A 270 -4.44 -2.62 16.85
C GLU A 270 -4.83 -3.30 15.53
N SER A 271 -5.87 -4.13 15.55
CA SER A 271 -6.45 -4.77 14.37
C SER A 271 -7.03 -3.79 13.35
N LEU A 272 -7.35 -2.54 13.75
CA LEU A 272 -7.89 -1.51 12.86
C LEU A 272 -6.81 -0.73 12.12
N VAL A 273 -5.53 -0.92 12.45
CA VAL A 273 -4.41 -0.21 11.81
C VAL A 273 -4.44 -0.39 10.28
N LEU A 274 -4.57 -1.64 9.83
CA LEU A 274 -4.58 -1.97 8.40
C LEU A 274 -5.75 -1.28 7.67
N GLU A 275 -6.96 -1.30 8.25
CA GLU A 275 -8.14 -0.67 7.67
C GLU A 275 -8.05 0.85 7.62
N LYS A 276 -7.46 1.48 8.65
CA LYS A 276 -7.19 2.93 8.65
C LYS A 276 -6.14 3.30 7.60
N ILE A 277 -5.12 2.46 7.36
CA ILE A 277 -4.14 2.67 6.28
C ILE A 277 -4.80 2.51 4.91
N LYS A 278 -5.64 1.48 4.70
CA LYS A 278 -6.42 1.33 3.46
C LYS A 278 -7.30 2.55 3.20
N THR A 279 -7.95 3.07 4.24
CA THR A 279 -8.76 4.29 4.15
C THR A 279 -7.91 5.49 3.71
N ALA A 280 -6.69 5.64 4.24
CA ALA A 280 -5.76 6.68 3.80
C ALA A 280 -5.28 6.48 2.36
N ALA A 281 -5.08 5.23 1.93
CA ALA A 281 -4.69 4.88 0.56
C ALA A 281 -5.80 5.14 -0.47
N ASN A 282 -7.07 5.16 -0.06
CA ASN A 282 -8.19 5.49 -0.94
C ASN A 282 -8.39 7.01 -1.16
N GLN A 283 -7.63 7.85 -0.46
CA GLN A 283 -7.69 9.30 -0.64
C GLN A 283 -6.89 9.73 -1.88
N THR A 284 -7.50 10.55 -2.72
CA THR A 284 -6.86 11.09 -3.93
C THR A 284 -5.66 11.96 -3.59
N GLN A 285 -4.59 11.82 -4.38
CA GLN A 285 -3.34 12.54 -4.24
C GLN A 285 -2.75 12.81 -5.62
N THR A 286 -1.82 13.77 -5.70
CA THR A 286 -1.09 14.06 -6.94
C THR A 286 -0.16 12.89 -7.27
N ILE A 287 -0.21 12.44 -8.53
CA ILE A 287 0.70 11.39 -9.02
C ILE A 287 2.15 11.81 -8.77
N GLY A 288 2.96 10.89 -8.24
CA GLY A 288 4.34 11.11 -7.83
C GLY A 288 4.52 11.61 -6.39
N ALA A 289 3.45 11.96 -5.68
CA ALA A 289 3.54 12.38 -4.28
C ALA A 289 3.80 11.21 -3.33
N ARG A 290 4.57 11.50 -2.28
CA ARG A 290 4.84 10.63 -1.14
C ARG A 290 4.14 11.16 0.10
N LYS A 291 3.18 10.41 0.61
CA LYS A 291 2.47 10.71 1.86
C LYS A 291 2.96 9.81 2.97
N ARG A 292 3.61 10.37 4.00
CA ARG A 292 4.04 9.61 5.18
C ARG A 292 2.84 9.24 6.04
N ILE A 293 2.85 8.02 6.54
CA ILE A 293 1.89 7.54 7.53
C ILE A 293 2.58 7.42 8.88
N LEU A 294 2.05 8.14 9.87
CA LEU A 294 2.45 8.02 11.28
C LEU A 294 1.32 7.37 12.07
N ILE A 295 1.64 6.35 12.86
CA ILE A 295 0.67 5.70 13.75
C ILE A 295 0.90 6.25 15.15
N LYS A 296 -0.11 6.90 15.71
CA LYS A 296 -0.10 7.46 17.05
C LYS A 296 -0.92 6.58 17.97
N LEU A 297 -0.25 6.00 18.96
CA LEU A 297 -0.85 5.18 20.00
C LEU A 297 -1.33 6.09 21.14
N THR A 298 -2.57 5.90 21.58
CA THR A 298 -3.17 6.69 22.68
C THR A 298 -3.49 5.83 23.91
N ASP A 299 -2.87 4.67 24.04
CA ASP A 299 -2.99 3.82 25.24
C ASP A 299 -2.10 4.36 26.37
N GLY A 300 -2.71 5.12 27.28
CA GLY A 300 -1.99 5.78 28.38
C GLY A 300 -1.18 6.98 27.90
N GLU A 301 0.07 6.77 27.52
CA GLU A 301 0.98 7.83 27.05
C GLU A 301 0.91 7.98 25.52
N LYS A 302 0.67 9.21 25.05
CA LYS A 302 0.64 9.52 23.62
C LYS A 302 2.05 9.36 23.06
N ARG A 303 2.23 8.41 22.15
CA ARG A 303 3.50 8.18 21.43
C ARG A 303 3.27 7.68 20.02
N TYR A 304 4.30 7.76 19.17
CA TYR A 304 4.25 7.11 17.86
C TYR A 304 4.64 5.64 17.97
N ALA A 305 4.04 4.80 17.13
CA ALA A 305 4.37 3.39 17.06
C ALA A 305 5.83 3.20 16.63
N SER A 306 6.50 2.25 17.26
CA SER A 306 7.81 1.74 16.85
C SER A 306 7.68 0.77 15.67
N LEU A 307 8.80 0.39 15.06
CA LEU A 307 8.80 -0.60 13.98
C LEU A 307 8.21 -1.95 14.45
N THR A 308 8.58 -2.42 15.64
CA THR A 308 8.06 -3.68 16.20
C THR A 308 6.54 -3.63 16.36
N GLU A 309 6.00 -2.52 16.84
CA GLU A 309 4.55 -2.34 16.97
C GLU A 309 3.84 -2.26 15.63
N LEU A 310 4.45 -1.62 14.63
CA LEU A 310 3.94 -1.61 13.26
C LEU A 310 3.88 -3.04 12.69
N VAL A 311 4.96 -3.80 12.81
CA VAL A 311 5.07 -5.18 12.31
C VAL A 311 4.01 -6.07 12.97
N LEU A 312 3.84 -5.96 14.29
CA LEU A 312 2.81 -6.69 15.03
C LEU A 312 1.39 -6.27 14.62
N ALA A 313 1.10 -4.96 14.57
CA ALA A 313 -0.23 -4.45 14.25
C ALA A 313 -0.67 -4.79 12.81
N LEU A 314 0.28 -4.87 11.88
CA LEU A 314 0.03 -5.29 10.51
C LEU A 314 0.10 -6.81 10.32
N ASN A 315 0.45 -7.57 11.35
CA ASN A 315 0.67 -9.01 11.28
C ASN A 315 1.68 -9.39 10.17
N ILE A 316 2.76 -8.62 10.06
CA ILE A 316 3.88 -8.87 9.15
C ILE A 316 4.86 -9.82 9.83
N ASN A 317 5.38 -10.79 9.11
CA ASN A 317 6.35 -11.74 9.65
C ASN A 317 7.77 -11.46 9.11
N ILE A 318 8.53 -10.59 9.78
CA ILE A 318 9.93 -10.34 9.43
C ILE A 318 10.81 -11.32 10.21
N PRO A 319 11.71 -12.08 9.56
CA PRO A 319 12.69 -12.93 10.23
C PRO A 319 13.48 -12.18 11.31
N GLU A 320 13.67 -12.80 12.47
CA GLU A 320 14.26 -12.17 13.67
C GLU A 320 15.70 -11.67 13.44
N ASP A 321 16.46 -12.37 12.61
CA ASP A 321 17.82 -12.02 12.18
C ASP A 321 17.85 -10.70 11.37
N ILE A 322 16.81 -10.46 10.57
CA ILE A 322 16.60 -9.18 9.88
C ILE A 322 16.07 -8.14 10.88
N LEU A 323 14.99 -8.45 11.60
CA LEU A 323 14.27 -7.50 12.46
C LEU A 323 15.16 -6.91 13.54
N SER A 324 16.01 -7.71 14.17
CA SER A 324 16.99 -7.26 15.18
C SER A 324 18.04 -6.28 14.66
N SER A 325 18.20 -6.18 13.34
CA SER A 325 19.10 -5.23 12.68
C SER A 325 18.39 -3.96 12.20
N LEU A 326 17.06 -3.88 12.33
CA LEU A 326 16.24 -2.74 11.90
C LEU A 326 15.98 -1.75 13.05
N GLU A 327 16.06 -0.46 12.75
CA GLU A 327 15.86 0.62 13.72
C GLU A 327 14.61 1.47 13.38
N ASN A 328 14.80 2.77 13.16
CA ASN A 328 13.76 3.72 12.78
C ASN A 328 13.16 3.36 11.42
N TYR A 329 11.92 3.78 11.20
CA TYR A 329 11.23 3.54 9.95
C TYR A 329 10.50 4.78 9.43
N SER A 330 10.12 4.74 8.16
CA SER A 330 9.19 5.65 7.51
C SER A 330 8.27 4.84 6.61
N LEU A 331 7.01 4.75 7.04
CA LEU A 331 5.94 4.19 6.24
C LEU A 331 5.36 5.30 5.37
N PHE A 332 5.17 5.03 4.08
CA PHE A 332 4.65 6.03 3.14
C PHE A 332 3.72 5.40 2.11
N LEU A 333 2.83 6.22 1.56
CA LEU A 333 2.03 5.93 0.38
C LEU A 333 2.64 6.69 -0.80
N TYR A 334 2.86 5.99 -1.90
CA TYR A 334 3.28 6.57 -3.16
C TYR A 334 2.10 6.58 -4.15
N SER A 335 1.85 7.75 -4.73
CA SER A 335 0.77 7.96 -5.69
C SER A 335 1.21 7.63 -7.10
N GLN A 336 0.56 6.66 -7.76
CA GLN A 336 0.78 6.33 -9.17
C GLN A 336 -0.54 6.25 -9.95
N GLU A 337 -0.47 6.05 -11.27
CA GLU A 337 -1.66 6.00 -12.14
C GLU A 337 -2.65 4.89 -11.74
N GLN A 338 -2.14 3.77 -11.23
CA GLN A 338 -2.92 2.60 -10.79
C GLN A 338 -3.34 2.68 -9.30
N GLY A 339 -3.22 3.85 -8.68
CA GLY A 339 -3.61 4.12 -7.29
C GLY A 339 -2.44 4.33 -6.34
N GLN A 340 -2.68 4.21 -5.04
CA GLN A 340 -1.65 4.34 -4.01
C GLN A 340 -0.92 3.00 -3.81
N ARG A 341 0.38 3.06 -3.54
CA ARG A 341 1.20 1.90 -3.16
C ARG A 341 1.89 2.17 -1.85
N LEU A 342 1.81 1.23 -0.92
CA LEU A 342 2.52 1.33 0.33
C LEU A 342 4.03 1.13 0.09
N GLY A 343 4.83 1.79 0.91
CA GLY A 343 6.27 1.65 0.91
C GLY A 343 6.80 1.80 2.33
N LEU A 344 7.87 1.09 2.62
CA LEU A 344 8.53 1.09 3.90
C LEU A 344 10.02 1.35 3.68
N VAL A 345 10.53 2.41 4.31
CA VAL A 345 11.98 2.64 4.43
C VAL A 345 12.36 2.42 5.88
N VAL A 346 13.40 1.63 6.11
CA VAL A 346 13.87 1.28 7.45
C VAL A 346 15.37 1.48 7.52
N LYS A 347 15.86 2.07 8.61
CA LYS A 347 17.29 2.18 8.86
C LYS A 347 17.83 0.85 9.36
N THR A 348 18.99 0.44 8.86
CA THR A 348 19.69 -0.79 9.24
C THR A 348 20.94 -0.46 10.06
N SER A 349 21.21 -1.27 11.07
CA SER A 349 22.40 -1.15 11.93
C SER A 349 23.59 -2.01 11.45
N LYS A 350 23.31 -2.99 10.59
CA LYS A 350 24.26 -3.99 10.06
C LYS A 350 23.95 -4.29 8.59
N ASP A 351 24.88 -4.95 7.92
CA ASP A 351 24.62 -5.56 6.61
C ASP A 351 23.69 -6.77 6.79
N ILE A 352 22.60 -6.78 6.05
CA ILE A 352 21.52 -7.79 6.10
C ILE A 352 21.28 -8.44 4.74
N LYS A 353 22.19 -8.24 3.77
CA LYS A 353 21.98 -8.68 2.38
C LYS A 353 21.73 -10.18 2.26
N GLU A 354 22.54 -11.01 2.92
CA GLU A 354 22.40 -12.48 2.88
C GLU A 354 21.08 -12.94 3.50
N ASN A 355 20.68 -12.32 4.62
CA ASN A 355 19.42 -12.62 5.30
C ASN A 355 18.21 -12.22 4.44
N LEU A 356 18.27 -11.07 3.74
CA LEU A 356 17.22 -10.65 2.81
C LEU A 356 17.05 -11.66 1.66
N THR A 357 18.16 -12.13 1.07
CA THR A 357 18.10 -13.16 0.03
C THR A 357 17.52 -14.47 0.54
N ALA A 358 17.84 -14.88 1.77
CA ALA A 358 17.23 -16.06 2.39
C ALA A 358 15.72 -15.88 2.62
N TRP A 359 15.28 -14.66 2.95
CA TRP A 359 13.87 -14.32 3.19
C TRP A 359 13.00 -14.35 1.92
N GLU A 360 13.59 -14.19 0.73
CA GLU A 360 12.87 -14.14 -0.55
C GLU A 360 11.86 -15.29 -0.74
N ASN A 361 12.17 -16.49 -0.25
CA ASN A 361 11.33 -17.68 -0.38
C ASN A 361 9.99 -17.58 0.39
N THR A 362 9.92 -16.79 1.45
CA THR A 362 8.71 -16.61 2.28
C THR A 362 8.22 -15.17 2.31
N MET A 363 8.99 -14.24 1.73
CA MET A 363 8.73 -12.80 1.77
C MET A 363 7.31 -12.45 1.31
N THR A 364 6.84 -13.02 0.20
CA THR A 364 5.50 -12.75 -0.37
C THR A 364 4.37 -12.97 0.63
N GLU A 365 4.36 -14.09 1.34
CA GLU A 365 3.33 -14.37 2.35
C GLU A 365 3.55 -13.53 3.61
N ASN A 366 4.81 -13.31 3.99
CA ASN A 366 5.19 -12.60 5.19
C ASN A 366 4.84 -11.11 5.17
N ILE A 367 4.87 -10.46 4.00
CA ILE A 367 4.58 -9.03 3.85
C ILE A 367 3.24 -8.75 3.18
N LYS A 368 2.43 -9.78 2.90
CA LYS A 368 1.12 -9.69 2.25
C LYS A 368 0.20 -8.59 2.81
N PRO A 369 0.13 -8.32 4.13
CA PRO A 369 -0.70 -7.22 4.65
C PRO A 369 -0.35 -5.84 4.08
N LEU A 370 0.90 -5.61 3.67
CA LEU A 370 1.34 -4.35 3.08
C LEU A 370 0.82 -4.12 1.64
N LEU A 371 0.29 -5.15 0.97
CA LEU A 371 -0.42 -5.02 -0.31
C LEU A 371 -1.81 -4.39 -0.17
N LEU A 372 -2.24 -4.06 1.06
CA LEU A 372 -3.51 -3.38 1.34
C LEU A 372 -4.76 -4.11 0.81
N GLY A 373 -4.69 -5.43 0.69
CA GLY A 373 -5.79 -6.26 0.19
C GLY A 373 -5.95 -6.27 -1.32
N ILE A 374 -4.98 -5.73 -2.07
CA ILE A 374 -4.95 -5.84 -3.53
C ILE A 374 -4.72 -7.32 -3.91
N GLU A 375 -5.58 -7.85 -4.79
CA GLU A 375 -5.41 -9.19 -5.33
C GLU A 375 -4.25 -9.19 -6.34
N THR A 376 -3.17 -9.91 -6.01
CA THR A 376 -1.97 -9.98 -6.86
C THR A 376 -1.98 -11.13 -7.85
N GLY A 377 -2.82 -12.15 -7.62
CA GLY A 377 -2.68 -13.44 -8.29
C GLY A 377 -1.37 -14.15 -7.93
N ALA A 378 -1.06 -15.21 -8.68
CA ALA A 378 0.23 -15.89 -8.54
C ALA A 378 1.37 -15.01 -9.09
N PRO A 379 2.57 -15.03 -8.48
CA PRO A 379 3.76 -14.42 -9.05
C PRO A 379 3.98 -14.84 -10.50
N ALA A 380 4.37 -13.89 -11.37
CA ALA A 380 4.70 -14.17 -12.77
C ALA A 380 5.98 -15.01 -12.90
N THR A 381 6.84 -14.96 -11.89
CA THR A 381 8.08 -15.74 -11.78
C THR A 381 8.13 -16.42 -10.42
N GLN A 382 8.81 -17.56 -10.31
CA GLN A 382 8.92 -18.28 -9.04
C GLN A 382 9.97 -17.67 -8.09
N GLU A 383 10.93 -16.93 -8.64
CA GLU A 383 12.07 -16.40 -7.92
C GLU A 383 12.20 -14.90 -8.13
N PHE A 384 12.84 -14.23 -7.17
CA PHE A 384 13.21 -12.83 -7.27
C PHE A 384 14.28 -12.63 -8.35
N GLN A 385 14.13 -11.54 -9.09
CA GLN A 385 15.01 -11.14 -10.19
C GLN A 385 15.85 -9.92 -9.81
N ASP A 386 16.93 -9.70 -10.55
CA ASP A 386 17.83 -8.56 -10.38
C ASP A 386 17.51 -7.42 -11.34
N ASN A 387 17.56 -6.20 -10.81
CA ASN A 387 17.54 -4.95 -11.59
C ASN A 387 18.57 -3.97 -11.01
N ILE A 388 18.99 -3.00 -11.83
CA ILE A 388 19.90 -1.93 -11.40
C ILE A 388 19.27 -0.59 -11.78
N TYR A 389 19.13 0.30 -10.81
CA TYR A 389 18.61 1.66 -11.01
C TYR A 389 19.47 2.67 -10.26
N GLN A 390 19.98 3.70 -10.95
CA GLN A 390 20.92 4.67 -10.38
C GLN A 390 22.08 4.03 -9.58
N ASN A 391 22.67 2.96 -10.14
CA ASN A 391 23.74 2.18 -9.49
C ASN A 391 23.33 1.53 -8.14
N THR A 392 22.04 1.41 -7.88
CA THR A 392 21.46 0.66 -6.77
C THR A 392 20.94 -0.67 -7.28
N ALA A 393 21.37 -1.77 -6.65
CA ALA A 393 20.81 -3.09 -6.93
C ALA A 393 19.41 -3.21 -6.31
N ILE A 394 18.44 -3.62 -7.12
CA ILE A 394 17.05 -3.83 -6.72
C ILE A 394 16.72 -5.30 -6.98
N ARG A 395 16.11 -5.95 -5.99
CA ARG A 395 15.56 -7.29 -6.11
C ARG A 395 14.05 -7.18 -6.23
N TYR A 396 13.45 -7.87 -7.20
CA TYR A 396 12.03 -7.74 -7.47
C TYR A 396 11.33 -9.06 -7.81
N LEU A 397 10.05 -9.15 -7.47
CA LEU A 397 9.15 -10.25 -7.84
C LEU A 397 7.87 -9.67 -8.45
N ASN A 398 7.66 -9.89 -9.75
CA ASN A 398 6.47 -9.40 -10.45
C ASN A 398 5.26 -10.30 -10.19
N PHE A 399 4.09 -9.69 -10.07
CA PHE A 399 2.81 -10.40 -10.01
C PHE A 399 2.14 -10.50 -11.38
N ALA A 400 0.93 -11.08 -11.43
CA ALA A 400 0.17 -11.20 -12.67
C ALA A 400 -0.19 -9.83 -13.29
N ASP A 401 -0.44 -8.84 -12.45
CA ASP A 401 -0.54 -7.43 -12.86
C ASP A 401 0.84 -6.80 -12.91
N SER A 402 1.23 -6.29 -14.08
CA SER A 402 2.53 -5.63 -14.31
C SER A 402 2.77 -4.37 -13.48
N SER A 403 1.72 -3.78 -12.88
CA SER A 403 1.82 -2.61 -11.98
C SER A 403 2.06 -2.98 -10.52
N LEU A 404 2.09 -4.29 -10.22
CA LEU A 404 2.31 -4.85 -8.89
C LEU A 404 3.57 -5.71 -8.90
N ALA A 405 4.47 -5.40 -7.98
CA ALA A 405 5.65 -6.19 -7.71
C ALA A 405 5.98 -6.09 -6.22
N ILE A 406 6.79 -7.01 -5.69
CA ILE A 406 7.52 -6.75 -4.45
C ILE A 406 8.91 -6.32 -4.87
N ASP A 407 9.29 -5.09 -4.55
CA ASP A 407 10.62 -4.56 -4.81
C ASP A 407 11.31 -4.25 -3.48
N TYR A 408 12.59 -4.64 -3.36
CA TYR A 408 13.42 -4.20 -2.25
C TYR A 408 14.83 -3.81 -2.68
N ALA A 409 15.43 -2.90 -1.93
CA ALA A 409 16.77 -2.39 -2.20
C ALA A 409 17.47 -1.93 -0.92
N LEU A 410 18.80 -2.01 -0.91
CA LEU A 410 19.65 -1.43 0.13
C LEU A 410 20.34 -0.17 -0.43
N VAL A 411 20.05 0.98 0.15
CA VAL A 411 20.66 2.27 -0.21
C VAL A 411 21.34 2.85 1.02
N SER A 412 22.67 2.83 1.03
CA SER A 412 23.48 3.18 2.22
C SER A 412 23.12 2.29 3.42
N ASP A 413 22.62 2.88 4.51
CA ASP A 413 22.17 2.22 5.74
C ASP A 413 20.65 2.05 5.80
N LYS A 414 19.97 1.95 4.65
CA LYS A 414 18.50 1.89 4.58
C LYS A 414 18.02 0.76 3.69
N LEU A 415 17.08 0.00 4.21
CA LEU A 415 16.27 -0.98 3.48
C LEU A 415 15.00 -0.30 2.97
N ILE A 416 14.73 -0.46 1.69
CA ILE A 416 13.49 -0.05 1.02
C ILE A 416 12.71 -1.31 0.69
N ILE A 417 11.42 -1.35 1.01
CA ILE A 417 10.46 -2.38 0.55
C ILE A 417 9.24 -1.64 -0.01
N THR A 418 8.85 -1.93 -1.25
CA THR A 418 7.70 -1.30 -1.90
C THR A 418 6.91 -2.29 -2.75
N PHE A 419 5.70 -1.90 -3.15
CA PHE A 419 4.78 -2.75 -3.90
C PHE A 419 4.57 -2.33 -5.37
N SER A 420 5.52 -1.58 -5.92
CA SER A 420 5.61 -1.25 -7.35
C SER A 420 7.00 -0.75 -7.73
N LYS A 421 7.35 -0.95 -9.00
CA LYS A 421 8.59 -0.47 -9.60
C LYS A 421 8.75 1.05 -9.48
N GLU A 422 7.67 1.79 -9.72
CA GLU A 422 7.67 3.25 -9.64
C GLU A 422 7.92 3.73 -8.20
N SER A 423 7.39 3.02 -7.20
CA SER A 423 7.58 3.36 -5.79
C SER A 423 9.01 3.13 -5.32
N VAL A 424 9.66 2.01 -5.70
CA VAL A 424 11.07 1.78 -5.35
C VAL A 424 11.97 2.81 -6.02
N TYR A 425 11.74 3.15 -7.29
CA TYR A 425 12.52 4.18 -7.99
C TYR A 425 12.38 5.54 -7.31
N ALA A 426 11.15 5.94 -6.97
CA ALA A 426 10.88 7.20 -6.28
C ALA A 426 11.55 7.25 -4.89
N ALA A 427 11.64 6.12 -4.18
CA ALA A 427 12.33 6.03 -2.89
C ALA A 427 13.86 6.12 -3.05
N VAL A 428 14.43 5.42 -4.05
CA VAL A 428 15.86 5.49 -4.38
C VAL A 428 16.26 6.92 -4.76
N ASP A 429 15.50 7.57 -5.65
CA ASP A 429 15.73 8.96 -6.06
C ASP A 429 15.72 9.91 -4.86
N ALA A 430 14.73 9.73 -3.98
CA ALA A 430 14.58 10.55 -2.79
C ALA A 430 15.77 10.39 -1.82
N LEU A 431 16.32 9.18 -1.68
CA LEU A 431 17.47 8.92 -0.82
C LEU A 431 18.80 9.40 -1.41
N LEU A 432 18.97 9.34 -2.73
CA LEU A 432 20.20 9.79 -3.41
C LEU A 432 20.26 11.31 -3.59
N THR A 433 19.12 11.99 -3.53
CA THR A 433 19.03 13.47 -3.67
C THR A 433 19.36 14.20 -2.36
N VAL A 434 19.23 13.53 -1.21
CA VAL A 434 19.64 14.08 0.10
C VAL A 434 21.16 14.01 0.20
N LYS A 435 21.85 15.04 -0.31
CA LYS A 435 23.28 15.26 -0.10
C LYS A 435 23.54 16.33 0.95
#